data_AF-A0A5N8YX55-F1
#
_entry.id   AF-A0A5N8YX55-F1
#
_cell.length_a   1.000
_cell.length_b   1.000
_cell.length_c   1.000
_cell.angle_alpha   90.00
_cell.angle_beta   90.00
_cell.angle_gamma   90.00
#
_symmetry.space_group_name_H-M   'P 1'
#
loop_
_entity.id
_entity.type
_entity.pdbx_description
1 polymer ?
#
loop_
_entity_poly.entity_id
_entity_poly.type
_entity_poly.pdbx_seq_one_letter_code
_entity_poly.pdbx_strand_id
1 'polypeptide(L)' 'MFTKESIEQLFAELRRSYYRSPDWEYLNRQAHLGIASNDSGGSLNGIDARVVALIKEYRSLPE' A
#
# COMPACT_ATOMS: atom_id res chain seq x y z
N MET A 1 -12.56 -4.77 0.40
CA MET A 1 -12.01 -4.19 1.64
C MET A 1 -10.75 -4.97 1.95
N PHE A 2 -9.69 -4.31 2.41
CA PHE A 2 -8.47 -5.01 2.79
C PHE A 2 -8.71 -5.92 4.01
N THR A 3 -8.15 -7.12 3.98
CA THR A 3 -8.05 -7.96 5.19
C THR A 3 -6.81 -7.53 5.99
N LYS A 4 -6.78 -7.89 7.27
CA LYS A 4 -5.60 -7.66 8.11
C LYS A 4 -4.35 -8.30 7.50
N GLU A 5 -4.47 -9.52 6.98
CA GLU A 5 -3.34 -10.24 6.39
C GLU A 5 -2.82 -9.55 5.12
N SER A 6 -3.71 -9.11 4.23
CA SER A 6 -3.31 -8.36 3.04
C SER A 6 -2.59 -7.06 3.38
N ILE A 7 -2.99 -6.39 4.47
CA ILE A 7 -2.32 -5.17 4.97
C ILE A 7 -0.92 -5.51 5.49
N GLU A 8 -0.79 -6.57 6.31
CA GLU A 8 0.49 -7.00 6.86
C GLU A 8 1.47 -7.39 5.75
N GLN A 9 1.01 -8.14 4.74
CA GLN A 9 1.82 -8.52 3.59
C GLN A 9 2.26 -7.29 2.76
N LEU A 10 1.35 -6.35 2.51
CA LEU A 10 1.67 -5.11 1.79
C LEU A 10 2.77 -4.32 2.50
N PHE A 11 2.65 -4.11 3.82
CA PHE A 11 3.67 -3.38 4.58
C PHE A 11 4.98 -4.16 4.73
N ALA A 12 4.92 -5.49 4.79
CA ALA A 12 6.11 -6.33 4.77
C ALA A 12 6.90 -6.16 3.47
N GLU A 13 6.23 -6.22 2.31
CA GLU A 13 6.88 -6.02 1.02
C GLU A 13 7.36 -4.58 0.85
N LEU A 14 6.54 -3.58 1.20
CA LEU A 14 6.94 -2.17 1.17
C LEU A 14 8.22 -1.92 1.99
N ARG A 15 8.29 -2.49 3.20
CA ARG A 15 9.48 -2.40 4.06
C ARG A 15 10.65 -3.12 3.44
N ARG A 16 10.45 -4.33 2.93
CA ARG A 16 11.51 -5.11 2.28
C ARG A 16 12.13 -4.37 1.11
N SER A 17 11.33 -3.75 0.25
CA SER A 17 11.83 -3.08 -0.95
C SER A 17 12.38 -1.67 -0.67
N TYR A 18 11.78 -0.91 0.26
CA TYR A 18 12.02 0.53 0.36
C TYR A 18 12.52 1.03 1.73
N TYR A 19 12.68 0.18 2.75
CA TYR A 19 13.08 0.64 4.09
C TYR A 19 14.42 1.40 4.13
N ARG A 20 15.35 1.10 3.23
CA ARG A 20 16.65 1.78 3.12
C ARG A 20 16.63 2.95 2.13
N SER A 21 15.50 3.22 1.49
CA SER A 21 15.36 4.33 0.55
C SER A 21 15.15 5.64 1.30
N PRO A 22 15.69 6.77 0.81
CA PRO A 22 15.37 8.09 1.35
C PRO A 22 13.87 8.40 1.31
N ASP A 23 13.12 7.75 0.41
CA ASP A 23 11.67 7.93 0.28
C ASP A 23 10.85 7.10 1.29
N TRP A 24 11.48 6.33 2.17
CA TRP A 24 10.79 5.36 3.04
C TRP A 24 9.60 5.96 3.78
N GLU A 25 9.79 7.07 4.48
CA GLU A 25 8.74 7.69 5.29
C GLU A 25 7.59 8.21 4.42
N TYR A 26 7.93 8.76 3.25
CA TYR A 26 6.95 9.20 2.27
C TYR A 26 6.11 8.02 1.77
N LEU A 27 6.76 6.93 1.34
CA LEU A 27 6.09 5.74 0.83
C LEU A 27 5.23 5.05 1.89
N ASN A 28 5.73 4.95 3.12
CA ASN A 28 4.98 4.39 4.24
C ASN A 28 3.69 5.19 4.49
N ARG A 29 3.77 6.52 4.46
CA ARG A 29 2.59 7.39 4.57
C ARG A 29 1.63 7.22 3.39
N GLN A 30 2.16 7.17 2.16
CA GLN A 30 1.36 6.97 0.96
C GLN A 30 0.61 5.62 0.99
N ALA A 31 1.22 4.57 1.55
CA ALA A 31 0.58 3.26 1.72
C ALA A 31 -0.64 3.34 2.64
N HIS A 32 -0.52 3.98 3.81
CA HIS A 32 -1.67 4.19 4.69
C HIS A 32 -2.79 4.99 4.01
N LEU A 33 -2.45 6.09 3.33
CA LEU A 33 -3.42 6.93 2.62
C LEU A 33 -4.12 6.18 1.48
N GLY A 34 -3.36 5.42 0.70
CA GLY A 34 -3.89 4.66 -0.42
C GLY A 34 -4.82 3.52 0.03
N ILE A 35 -4.48 2.79 1.09
CA ILE A 35 -5.35 1.76 1.67
C ILE A 35 -6.68 2.39 2.13
N ALA A 36 -6.63 3.47 2.91
CA ALA A 36 -7.83 4.15 3.40
C ALA A 36 -8.69 4.71 2.26
N SER A 37 -8.07 5.31 1.23
CA SER A 37 -8.77 5.82 0.06
C SER A 37 -9.42 4.70 -0.74
N ASN A 38 -8.73 3.58 -0.92
CA ASN A 38 -9.24 2.42 -1.64
C ASN A 38 -10.40 1.73 -0.91
N ASP A 39 -10.31 1.58 0.40
CA ASP A 39 -11.35 0.93 1.22
C ASP A 39 -12.61 1.79 1.37
N SER A 40 -12.48 3.12 1.34
CA SER A 40 -13.61 4.04 1.30
C SER A 40 -14.26 4.16 -0.09
N GLY A 41 -13.77 3.45 -1.11
CA GLY A 41 -14.23 3.55 -2.49
C GLY A 41 -13.76 4.83 -3.22
N GLY A 42 -12.81 5.55 -2.63
CA GLY A 42 -12.17 6.72 -3.23
C GLY A 42 -11.14 6.36 -4.31
N SER A 43 -10.55 7.41 -4.89
CA SER A 43 -9.54 7.27 -5.95
C SER A 43 -8.12 7.13 -5.36
N LEU A 44 -7.25 6.42 -6.09
CA LEU A 44 -5.81 6.34 -5.80
C LEU A 44 -4.99 7.46 -6.49
N ASN A 45 -5.67 8.46 -7.06
CA ASN A 45 -5.01 9.62 -7.66
C ASN A 45 -4.18 10.37 -6.60
N GLY A 46 -2.91 10.66 -6.93
CA GLY A 46 -1.99 11.34 -6.03
C GLY A 46 -1.25 10.41 -5.06
N ILE A 47 -1.55 9.11 -5.05
CA ILE A 47 -0.75 8.10 -4.37
C ILE A 47 0.45 7.72 -5.25
N ASP A 48 1.62 7.55 -4.63
CA ASP A 48 2.84 7.13 -5.33
C ASP A 48 2.61 5.83 -6.12
N ALA A 49 3.06 5.78 -7.37
CA ALA A 49 2.83 4.65 -8.27
C ALA A 49 3.35 3.32 -7.71
N ARG A 50 4.45 3.33 -6.94
CA ARG A 50 5.02 2.15 -6.27
C ARG A 50 4.04 1.58 -5.24
N VAL A 51 3.39 2.47 -4.48
CA VAL A 51 2.38 2.10 -3.50
C VAL A 51 1.10 1.64 -4.19
N VAL A 52 0.67 2.31 -5.26
CA VAL A 52 -0.51 1.90 -6.03
C VAL A 52 -0.36 0.48 -6.59
N ALA A 53 0.84 0.10 -7.04
CA ALA A 53 1.12 -1.26 -7.50
C ALA A 53 0.87 -2.28 -6.37
N LEU A 54 1.46 -2.07 -5.19
CA LEU A 54 1.27 -2.94 -4.03
C LEU A 54 -0.20 -3.00 -3.58
N ILE A 55 -0.89 -1.85 -3.54
CA ILE A 55 -2.32 -1.82 -3.19
C ILE A 55 -3.14 -2.68 -4.16
N LYS A 56 -2.90 -2.59 -5.46
CA LYS A 56 -3.63 -3.39 -6.45
C LYS A 56 -3.32 -4.88 -6.33
N GLU A 57 -2.06 -5.23 -6.04
CA GLU A 57 -1.60 -6.60 -5.85
C GLU A 57 -2.26 -7.24 -4.62
N TYR A 58 -2.15 -6.59 -3.45
CA TYR A 58 -2.64 -7.15 -2.20
C TYR A 58 -4.14 -6.90 -1.93
N ARG A 59 -4.82 -6.04 -2.70
CA ARG A 59 -6.29 -5.88 -2.62
C ARG A 59 -7.04 -7.11 -3.13
N SER A 60 -6.44 -7.86 -4.04
CA SER A 60 -7.09 -8.92 -4.82
C SER A 60 -6.48 -10.30 -4.58
N LEU A 61 -5.81 -10.52 -3.45
CA LEU A 61 -5.47 -11.87 -2.99
C LEU A 61 -6.70 -12.48 -2.31
N PRO A 62 -7.46 -13.37 -2.96
CA PRO A 62 -8.16 -14.43 -2.25
C PRO A 62 -7.12 -15.43 -1.77
N GLU A 63 -7.24 -15.87 -0.52
CA GLU A 63 -6.62 -17.11 -0.04
C GLU A 63 -7.12 -18.32 -0.85
#